data_AF-A0A7S3JYM1-F1
#
_entry.id   AF-A0A7S3JYM1-F1
#
_cell.length_a   1.000
_cell.length_b   1.000
_cell.length_c   1.000
_cell.angle_alpha   90.00
_cell.angle_beta   90.00
_cell.angle_gamma   90.00
#
_symmetry.space_group_name_H-M   'P 1'
#
loop_
_entity.id
_entity.type
_entity.pdbx_description
1 polymer ?
#
loop_
_entity_poly.entity_id
_entity_poly.type
_entity_poly.pdbx_seq_one_letter_code
_entity_poly.pdbx_strand_id
1 'polypeptide(L)'
;RNFHAMYQLLAHAHDDTSDYFQNTLKLHGSAAVCDHWRYLTFSSAREVENIDDKRDYDDVITALQALHFTQNEMNSVWRLVAAVLYFGNIQFSKGLKDEAIISDVQALTTAAEIALLNTDALTEGL
;
A
#
# COMPACT_ATOMS: atom_id res chain seq x y z
N ARG A 1 12.68 6.15 -7.88
CA ARG A 1 11.81 5.08 -7.37
C ARG A 1 11.83 5.10 -5.85
N ASN A 2 10.70 4.72 -5.25
CA ASN A 2 10.61 4.41 -3.82
C ASN A 2 11.14 2.97 -3.58
N PHE A 3 10.86 2.35 -2.43
CA PHE A 3 11.27 0.97 -2.13
C PHE A 3 10.65 -0.06 -3.08
N HIS A 4 11.44 -1.06 -3.49
CA HIS A 4 11.01 -2.15 -4.38
C HIS A 4 9.75 -2.89 -3.90
N ALA A 5 9.63 -3.12 -2.59
CA ALA A 5 8.47 -3.80 -2.00
C ALA A 5 7.12 -3.18 -2.39
N MET A 6 7.06 -1.86 -2.58
CA MET A 6 5.81 -1.21 -3.00
C MET A 6 5.42 -1.59 -4.43
N TYR A 7 6.38 -1.64 -5.35
CA TYR A 7 6.16 -2.00 -6.74
C TYR A 7 5.87 -3.50 -6.88
N GLN A 8 6.63 -4.34 -6.19
CA GLN A 8 6.44 -5.78 -6.11
C GLN A 8 5.03 -6.15 -5.64
N LEU A 9 4.56 -5.52 -4.55
CA LEU A 9 3.23 -5.74 -4.01
C LEU A 9 2.14 -5.41 -5.03
N LEU A 10 2.24 -4.25 -5.69
CA LEU A 10 1.25 -3.79 -6.65
C LEU A 10 1.26 -4.62 -7.94
N ALA A 11 2.45 -4.99 -8.44
CA ALA A 11 2.60 -5.85 -9.61
C ALA A 11 1.99 -7.23 -9.37
N HIS A 12 2.18 -7.82 -8.19
CA HIS A 12 1.55 -9.08 -7.83
C HIS A 12 0.02 -8.91 -7.66
N ALA A 13 -0.42 -7.89 -6.92
CA ALA A 13 -1.84 -7.64 -6.65
C ALA A 13 -2.66 -7.34 -7.92
N HIS A 14 -2.04 -6.79 -8.97
CA HIS A 14 -2.70 -6.53 -10.25
C HIS A 14 -3.25 -7.82 -10.88
N ASP A 15 -2.53 -8.93 -10.75
CA ASP A 15 -2.91 -10.21 -11.35
C ASP A 15 -3.57 -11.17 -10.35
N ASP A 16 -3.49 -10.88 -9.05
CA ASP A 16 -4.03 -11.72 -7.99
C ASP A 16 -5.49 -11.34 -7.64
N THR A 17 -6.42 -12.25 -7.93
CA THR A 17 -7.85 -12.09 -7.67
C THR A 17 -8.32 -12.72 -6.35
N SER A 18 -7.40 -13.06 -5.44
CA SER A 18 -7.74 -13.65 -4.15
C SER A 18 -8.42 -12.65 -3.22
N ASP A 19 -9.22 -13.17 -2.29
CA ASP A 19 -9.92 -12.37 -1.27
C ASP A 19 -8.94 -11.52 -0.43
N TYR A 20 -7.72 -12.02 -0.21
CA TYR A 20 -6.70 -11.30 0.54
C TYR A 20 -6.30 -9.99 -0.17
N PHE A 21 -5.91 -10.04 -1.45
CA PHE A 21 -5.53 -8.81 -2.16
C PHE A 21 -6.73 -7.90 -2.45
N GLN A 22 -7.85 -8.49 -2.86
CA GLN A 22 -9.02 -7.74 -3.32
C GLN A 22 -9.82 -7.12 -2.18
N ASN A 23 -10.08 -7.87 -1.10
CA ASN A 23 -10.96 -7.43 -0.01
C ASN A 23 -10.20 -7.11 1.27
N THR A 24 -9.12 -7.83 1.59
CA THR A 24 -8.33 -7.56 2.80
C THR A 24 -7.35 -6.40 2.62
N LEU A 25 -6.67 -6.31 1.46
CA LEU A 25 -5.74 -5.22 1.13
C LEU A 25 -6.38 -4.13 0.26
N LYS A 26 -7.55 -4.39 -0.32
CA LYS A 26 -8.27 -3.47 -1.22
C LYS A 26 -7.46 -3.03 -2.46
N LEU A 27 -6.48 -3.85 -2.86
CA LEU A 27 -5.60 -3.60 -4.01
C LEU A 27 -6.21 -4.16 -5.30
N HIS A 28 -7.41 -3.70 -5.66
CA HIS A 28 -8.15 -4.21 -6.82
C HIS A 28 -8.21 -3.24 -8.00
N GLY A 29 -8.27 -3.78 -9.22
CA GLY A 29 -8.45 -2.99 -10.45
C GLY A 29 -7.37 -1.91 -10.63
N SER A 30 -7.79 -0.68 -10.96
CA SER A 30 -6.87 0.46 -11.16
C SER A 30 -6.07 0.84 -9.91
N ALA A 31 -6.51 0.47 -8.71
CA ALA A 31 -5.76 0.72 -7.49
C ALA A 31 -4.46 -0.10 -7.44
N ALA A 32 -4.34 -1.19 -8.20
CA ALA A 32 -3.07 -1.93 -8.33
C ALA A 32 -2.08 -1.27 -9.29
N VAL A 33 -2.43 -0.15 -9.94
CA VAL A 33 -1.55 0.58 -10.87
C VAL A 33 -0.82 1.70 -10.13
N CYS A 34 0.48 1.88 -10.41
CA CYS A 34 1.35 2.85 -9.73
C CYS A 34 0.81 4.29 -9.71
N ASP A 35 0.03 4.69 -10.71
CA ASP A 35 -0.48 6.06 -10.87
C ASP A 35 -1.49 6.47 -9.79
N HIS A 36 -2.10 5.49 -9.10
CA HIS A 36 -3.02 5.74 -7.99
C HIS A 36 -2.28 6.09 -6.68
N TRP A 37 -0.98 5.83 -6.58
CA TRP A 37 -0.25 5.89 -5.32
C TRP A 37 0.67 7.10 -5.27
N ARG A 38 0.35 8.08 -4.41
CA ARG A 38 1.12 9.33 -4.30
C ARG A 38 2.59 9.10 -3.99
N TYR A 39 2.93 8.10 -3.15
CA TYR A 39 4.32 7.76 -2.85
C TYR A 39 5.11 7.16 -4.02
N LEU A 40 4.43 6.81 -5.12
CA LEU A 40 5.05 6.28 -6.34
C LEU A 40 5.01 7.27 -7.52
N THR A 41 4.11 8.26 -7.49
CA THR A 41 3.92 9.19 -8.62
C THR A 41 4.96 10.30 -8.73
N PHE A 42 5.72 10.60 -7.66
CA PHE A 42 6.70 11.70 -7.64
C PHE A 42 7.98 11.46 -8.45
N SER A 43 8.33 10.21 -8.78
CA SER A 43 9.51 9.93 -9.60
C SER A 43 9.14 9.62 -11.06
N SER A 44 9.81 10.28 -12.01
CA SER A 44 9.64 10.07 -13.46
C SER A 44 10.07 8.68 -13.94
N ALA A 45 10.81 7.92 -13.12
CA ALA A 45 11.19 6.54 -13.39
C ALA A 45 10.25 5.59 -12.62
N ARG A 46 9.08 5.28 -13.21
CA ARG A 46 8.13 4.30 -12.63
C ARG A 46 8.49 2.89 -13.04
N GLU A 47 8.85 2.71 -14.30
CA GLU A 47 9.37 1.47 -14.87
C GLU A 47 10.84 1.66 -15.18
N VAL A 48 11.66 0.69 -14.79
CA VAL A 48 13.08 0.64 -15.13
C VAL A 48 13.26 -0.57 -16.04
N GLU A 49 13.77 -0.32 -17.25
CA GLU A 49 14.12 -1.40 -18.17
C GLU A 49 15.03 -2.41 -17.44
N ASN A 50 14.64 -3.69 -17.45
CA ASN A 50 15.28 -4.83 -16.79
C ASN A 50 14.86 -5.14 -15.32
N ILE A 51 13.75 -4.61 -14.81
CA ILE A 51 13.19 -5.04 -13.51
C ILE A 51 11.83 -5.71 -13.74
N ASP A 52 11.66 -6.91 -13.18
CA ASP A 52 10.41 -7.65 -13.16
C ASP A 52 9.91 -7.70 -11.72
N ASP A 53 9.21 -6.65 -11.29
CA ASP A 53 8.72 -6.52 -9.91
C ASP A 53 7.78 -7.67 -9.50
N LYS A 54 7.09 -8.30 -10.46
CA LYS A 54 6.23 -9.46 -10.17
C LYS A 54 7.08 -10.69 -9.85
N ARG A 55 8.09 -10.99 -10.67
CA ARG A 55 9.02 -12.08 -10.37
C ARG A 55 9.77 -11.83 -9.06
N ASP A 56 10.22 -10.59 -8.82
CA ASP A 56 10.92 -10.24 -7.59
C ASP A 56 10.04 -10.42 -6.34
N TYR A 57 8.72 -10.21 -6.46
CA TYR A 57 7.76 -10.54 -5.39
C TYR A 57 7.83 -12.04 -5.02
N ASP A 58 7.79 -12.92 -6.02
CA ASP A 58 7.83 -14.37 -5.81
C ASP A 58 9.17 -14.82 -5.20
N ASP A 59 10.28 -14.18 -5.60
CA ASP A 59 11.60 -14.40 -5.02
C ASP A 59 11.65 -13.98 -3.53
N VAL A 60 11.00 -12.86 -3.16
CA VAL A 60 10.87 -12.44 -1.75
C VAL A 60 10.02 -13.42 -0.94
N ILE A 61 8.89 -13.89 -1.48
CA ILE A 61 8.07 -14.92 -0.81
C ILE A 61 8.89 -16.19 -0.57
N THR A 62 9.61 -16.65 -1.58
CA THR A 62 10.48 -17.84 -1.47
C THR A 62 11.56 -17.65 -0.40
N ALA A 63 12.18 -16.46 -0.34
CA ALA A 63 13.18 -16.14 0.68
C ALA A 63 12.58 -16.12 2.10
N LEU A 64 11.40 -15.52 2.28
CA LEU A 64 10.71 -15.49 3.58
C LEU A 64 10.31 -16.90 4.04
N GLN A 65 9.83 -17.74 3.13
CA GLN A 65 9.53 -19.15 3.41
C GLN A 65 10.78 -19.94 3.82
N ALA A 66 11.93 -19.69 3.17
CA ALA A 66 13.20 -20.29 3.55
C ALA A 66 13.68 -19.83 4.94
N LEU A 67 13.30 -18.63 5.37
CA LEU A 67 13.50 -18.11 6.73
C LEU A 67 12.42 -18.58 7.72
N HIS A 68 11.55 -19.51 7.31
CA HIS A 68 10.47 -20.07 8.12
C HIS A 68 9.38 -19.08 8.54
N PHE A 69 9.17 -18.00 7.78
CA PHE A 69 7.99 -17.17 7.96
C PHE A 69 6.74 -17.97 7.59
N THR A 70 5.74 -17.91 8.45
CA THR A 70 4.40 -18.45 8.17
C THR A 70 3.67 -17.57 7.15
N GLN A 71 2.63 -18.11 6.51
CA GLN A 71 1.79 -17.32 5.59
C GLN A 71 1.20 -16.09 6.27
N ASN A 72 0.81 -16.19 7.54
CA ASN A 72 0.24 -15.07 8.30
C ASN A 72 1.28 -13.97 8.56
N GLU A 73 2.54 -14.33 8.82
CA GLU A 73 3.62 -13.35 8.99
C GLU A 73 3.94 -12.66 7.66
N MET A 74 4.04 -13.41 6.56
CA MET A 74 4.25 -12.83 5.23
C MET A 74 3.08 -11.89 4.85
N ASN A 75 1.84 -12.31 5.10
CA ASN A 75 0.66 -11.45 4.90
C ASN A 75 0.71 -10.21 5.80
N SER A 76 1.23 -10.30 7.02
CA SER A 76 1.38 -9.14 7.90
C SER A 76 2.41 -8.15 7.36
N VAL A 77 3.52 -8.63 6.81
CA VAL A 77 4.54 -7.81 6.14
C VAL A 77 3.94 -7.08 4.94
N TRP A 78 3.27 -7.79 4.03
CA TRP A 78 2.67 -7.16 2.85
C TRP A 78 1.54 -6.20 3.19
N ARG A 79 0.76 -6.51 4.23
CA ARG A 79 -0.26 -5.60 4.76
C ARG A 79 0.34 -4.31 5.32
N LEU A 80 1.50 -4.38 5.99
CA LEU A 80 2.21 -3.19 6.44
C LEU A 80 2.66 -2.33 5.25
N VAL A 81 3.18 -2.94 4.19
CA VAL A 81 3.56 -2.23 2.96
C VAL A 81 2.33 -1.57 2.32
N ALA A 82 1.19 -2.28 2.24
CA ALA A 82 -0.07 -1.73 1.75
C ALA A 82 -0.54 -0.54 2.61
N ALA A 83 -0.48 -0.65 3.94
CA ALA A 83 -0.86 0.42 4.86
C ALA A 83 -0.03 1.70 4.61
N VAL A 84 1.29 1.56 4.43
CA VAL A 84 2.17 2.69 4.08
C VAL A 84 1.75 3.36 2.77
N LEU A 85 1.37 2.58 1.76
CA LEU A 85 0.84 3.10 0.49
C LEU A 85 -0.47 3.88 0.70
N TYR A 86 -1.42 3.34 1.48
CA TYR A 86 -2.68 4.04 1.78
C TYR A 86 -2.49 5.32 2.61
N PHE A 87 -1.58 5.32 3.59
CA PHE A 87 -1.26 6.54 4.33
C PHE A 87 -0.75 7.65 3.41
N GLY A 88 0.05 7.30 2.39
CA GLY A 88 0.53 8.27 1.40
C GLY A 88 -0.58 8.91 0.56
N ASN A 89 -1.76 8.27 0.48
CA ASN A 89 -2.91 8.78 -0.25
C ASN A 89 -3.83 9.66 0.59
N ILE A 90 -3.64 9.74 1.92
CA ILE A 90 -4.38 10.69 2.76
C ILE A 90 -3.95 12.10 2.39
N GLN A 91 -4.94 12.96 2.12
CA GLN A 91 -4.72 14.34 1.74
C GLN A 91 -5.22 15.28 2.83
N PHE A 92 -4.42 16.31 3.07
CA PHE A 92 -4.72 17.36 4.01
C PHE A 92 -4.93 18.67 3.25
N SER A 93 -5.91 19.45 3.69
CA SER A 93 -6.17 20.79 3.20
C SER A 93 -6.21 21.78 4.35
N LYS A 94 -6.13 23.07 4.03
CA LYS A 94 -6.20 24.14 5.02
C LYS A 94 -7.65 24.40 5.42
N GLY A 95 -7.93 24.31 6.71
CA GLY A 95 -9.19 24.67 7.35
C GLY A 95 -9.36 26.17 7.56
N LEU A 96 -10.47 26.56 8.20
CA LEU A 96 -10.89 27.96 8.30
C LEU A 96 -10.10 28.76 9.34
N LYS A 97 -9.53 28.09 10.35
CA LYS A 97 -8.75 28.66 11.45
C LYS A 97 -7.27 28.26 11.36
N ASP A 98 -6.77 28.03 10.14
CA ASP A 98 -5.39 27.59 9.86
C ASP A 98 -5.04 26.18 10.38
N GLU A 99 -6.05 25.37 10.70
CA GLU A 99 -5.92 23.94 11.00
C GLU A 99 -5.72 23.11 9.73
N ALA A 100 -5.04 21.96 9.85
CA ALA A 100 -5.06 20.93 8.82
C ALA A 100 -6.37 20.13 8.95
N ILE A 101 -7.09 19.94 7.85
CA ILE A 101 -8.26 19.06 7.78
C ILE A 101 -8.01 17.95 6.77
N ILE A 102 -8.51 16.75 7.05
CA ILE A 102 -8.45 15.64 6.11
C ILE A 102 -9.46 15.91 5.00
N SER A 103 -8.99 16.02 3.76
CA SER A 103 -9.82 16.35 2.60
C SER A 103 -10.54 15.13 2.01
N ASP A 104 -10.05 13.93 2.30
CA ASP A 104 -10.64 12.66 1.86
C ASP A 104 -10.75 11.68 3.03
N VAL A 105 -11.96 11.62 3.60
CA VAL A 105 -12.27 10.72 4.72
C VAL A 105 -12.25 9.25 4.30
N GLN A 106 -12.51 8.95 3.01
CA GLN A 106 -12.49 7.57 2.51
C GLN A 106 -11.06 7.04 2.45
N ALA A 107 -10.09 7.87 2.03
CA ALA A 107 -8.67 7.51 2.05
C ALA A 107 -8.19 7.21 3.48
N LEU A 108 -8.54 8.07 4.45
CA LEU A 108 -8.25 7.84 5.87
C LEU A 108 -8.88 6.54 6.38
N THR A 109 -10.18 6.34 6.15
CA THR A 109 -10.92 5.17 6.63
C THR A 109 -10.32 3.89 6.05
N THR A 110 -9.99 3.90 4.76
CA THR A 110 -9.33 2.78 4.10
C THR A 110 -7.96 2.51 4.71
N ALA A 111 -7.14 3.54 4.92
CA ALA A 111 -5.83 3.39 5.57
C ALA A 111 -5.95 2.82 6.99
N ALA A 112 -6.92 3.29 7.78
CA ALA A 112 -7.19 2.78 9.13
C ALA A 112 -7.56 1.29 9.10
N GLU A 113 -8.48 0.91 8.23
CA GLU A 113 -8.89 -0.49 8.05
C GLU A 113 -7.70 -1.37 7.66
N ILE A 114 -6.92 -0.98 6.63
CA ILE A 114 -5.73 -1.72 6.16
C ILE A 114 -4.59 -1.72 7.18
N ALA A 115 -4.58 -0.79 8.14
CA ALA A 115 -3.62 -0.79 9.23
C ALA A 115 -4.11 -1.53 10.49
N LEU A 116 -5.38 -1.94 10.55
CA LEU A 116 -6.08 -2.41 11.78
C LEU A 116 -6.03 -1.38 12.90
N LEU A 117 -6.20 -0.10 12.54
CA LEU A 117 -6.25 0.99 13.49
C LEU A 117 -7.69 1.48 13.65
N ASN A 118 -7.98 2.04 14.82
CA ASN A 118 -9.21 2.78 15.03
C ASN A 118 -9.14 4.11 14.25
N THR A 119 -10.16 4.41 13.46
CA THR A 119 -10.19 5.60 12.59
C THR A 119 -10.14 6.90 13.38
N ASP A 120 -10.84 6.99 14.52
CA ASP A 120 -10.86 8.20 15.35
C ASP A 120 -9.48 8.46 15.97
N ALA A 121 -8.88 7.43 16.56
CA ALA A 121 -7.54 7.50 17.12
C ALA A 121 -6.47 7.84 16.06
N LEU A 122 -6.60 7.31 14.84
CA LEU A 122 -5.73 7.68 13.73
C LEU A 122 -5.94 9.15 13.32
N THR A 123 -7.20 9.61 13.27
CA THR A 123 -7.53 11.01 12.95
C THR A 123 -6.91 11.98 13.94
N GLU A 124 -6.98 11.67 15.24
CA GLU A 124 -6.38 12.49 16.30
C GLU A 124 -4.85 12.45 16.31
N GLY A 125 -4.25 11.37 15.80
CA GLY A 125 -2.80 11.18 15.75
C GLY A 125 -2.11 11.82 14.54
N LEU A 126 -2.87 12.31 13.55
CA LEU A 126 -2.38 12.96 12.32
C LEU A 126 -2.41 14.49 12.48
#